data_AF-A0A7Z9TF27-F1
#
_entry.id   AF-A0A7Z9TF27-F1
#
_cell.length_a   1.000
_cell.length_b   1.000
_cell.length_c   1.000
_cell.angle_alpha   90.00
_cell.angle_beta   90.00
_cell.angle_gamma   90.00
#
_symmetry.space_group_name_H-M   'P 1'
#
loop_
_entity.id
_entity.type
_entity.pdbx_description
1 polymer ?
#
loop_
_entity_poly.entity_id
_entity_poly.type
_entity_poly.pdbx_seq_one_letter_code
_entity_poly.pdbx_strand_id
1 'polypeptide(L)'
;MKNKMLTFNLETLIKHFIKVQTFFTLLFAINFSENISPIIYNNCTVCHRPGEIGAFLPLTNFNEVYSNRNLIASAIAGDENSRHGEPIMPPWPPDRSYSTLVGERYLTENQIHDILEWISDGAVQGDPALEFPMPIFPEGSAIGEPDVLLEMEESYFIEGNFEDDYRCFVLDTNFDEDKDIAAIEFRPGNSEAVHHAILVAVPHGEVDDLDEQDPEYGYECFGGFGTQNISDLLGGYAPGYVASLFPPGLGQSIPANSDIILQVHYAPLNTDQTDQSSLNIFFKDEPVERYVQQQVMINWWFELPAEEITEVELSVEVSQDISLIQIFPHCHLLGKSWEIYALDPMNDTIPIIRINNWDFDWQSFYTPQYMLHIPAGSELYAKCVYDNTSENPDNPNDPPQTVYWGEGTHDEMFYVPIRFIPYQEGDEYIYLGSDEDNFIDVSFQFGWNIVGLPLEVEDPNYLTIFPDAIENTFFSFDDAYTPDSFMIEGEGYWLRFESAGNTTITGNTINELTISLNEGWNLISGISTPLDITEIQDPDGIMISGTVYGFASGSYSNEEIIEPGKGYWLRANNSGNIILIS
;
A
#
# COMPACT_ATOMS: atom_id res chain seq x y z
N MET A 1 -1.47 57.03 83.99
CA MET A 1 -1.95 56.79 82.61
C MET A 1 -0.82 57.16 81.66
N LYS A 2 -0.06 56.17 81.18
CA LYS A 2 1.10 56.35 80.31
C LYS A 2 1.00 55.36 79.15
N ASN A 3 1.07 55.89 77.92
CA ASN A 3 1.30 55.14 76.69
C ASN A 3 2.57 54.29 76.84
N LYS A 4 2.46 53.00 76.52
CA LYS A 4 3.62 52.12 76.31
C LYS A 4 3.65 51.71 74.84
N MET A 5 4.70 52.17 74.16
CA MET A 5 5.30 51.49 73.00
C MET A 5 5.58 50.03 73.37
N LEU A 6 5.22 49.12 72.47
CA LEU A 6 5.80 47.78 72.40
C LEU A 6 6.00 47.44 70.92
N THR A 7 7.28 47.32 70.58
CA THR A 7 7.87 46.75 69.38
C THR A 7 7.27 45.38 69.04
N PHE A 8 6.90 45.15 67.78
CA PHE A 8 6.64 43.80 67.27
C PHE A 8 7.73 43.40 66.27
N ASN A 9 8.24 42.20 66.54
CA ASN A 9 9.44 41.59 66.01
C ASN A 9 9.14 40.90 64.67
N LEU A 10 10.12 40.95 63.76
CA LEU A 10 10.04 40.54 62.37
C LEU A 10 10.26 39.02 62.22
N GLU A 11 9.47 38.16 62.87
CA GLU A 11 9.55 36.70 62.67
C GLU A 11 8.19 36.02 62.94
N THR A 12 7.24 36.11 62.00
CA THR A 12 6.17 35.11 61.76
C THR A 12 5.26 35.59 60.62
N LEU A 13 5.75 35.48 59.39
CA LEU A 13 4.96 35.69 58.17
C LEU A 13 5.39 34.69 57.10
N ILE A 14 5.36 33.41 57.47
CA ILE A 14 5.45 32.28 56.54
C ILE A 14 4.37 31.29 56.95
N LYS A 15 3.22 31.36 56.27
CA LYS A 15 2.30 30.25 55.91
C LYS A 15 0.93 30.83 55.56
N HIS A 16 0.44 30.45 54.38
CA HIS A 16 -0.82 30.84 53.73
C HIS A 16 -0.77 32.03 52.77
N PHE A 17 0.18 31.98 51.82
CA PHE A 17 -0.16 32.33 50.44
C PHE A 17 -0.44 31.02 49.71
N ILE A 18 -1.72 30.73 49.45
CA ILE A 18 -2.09 29.76 48.43
C ILE A 18 -1.69 30.39 47.11
N LYS A 19 -0.51 30.00 46.59
CA LYS A 19 -0.21 30.17 45.17
C LYS A 19 -1.16 29.20 44.45
N VAL A 20 -2.25 29.73 43.89
CA VAL A 20 -2.87 29.10 42.72
C VAL A 20 -1.85 29.29 41.62
N GLN A 21 -0.94 28.33 41.51
CA GLN A 21 -0.03 28.20 40.39
C GLN A 21 -0.87 27.52 39.32
N THR A 22 -1.58 28.32 38.52
CA THR A 22 -2.14 27.86 37.25
C THR A 22 -0.96 27.32 36.46
N PHE A 23 -0.79 26.00 36.47
CA PHE A 23 -0.05 25.33 35.42
C PHE A 23 -0.87 25.57 34.15
N PHE A 24 -0.49 26.60 33.39
CA PHE A 24 -0.68 26.53 31.95
C PHE A 24 0.23 25.39 31.51
N THR A 25 -0.31 24.18 31.42
CA THR A 25 0.14 23.30 30.34
C THR A 25 -0.07 24.12 29.08
N LEU A 26 1.01 24.54 28.43
CA LEU A 26 0.90 24.79 26.99
C LEU A 26 0.46 23.44 26.43
N LEU A 27 -0.84 23.29 26.16
CA LEU A 27 -1.21 22.37 25.09
C LEU A 27 -0.53 22.97 23.86
N PHE A 28 0.43 22.25 23.29
CA PHE A 28 0.86 22.53 21.93
C PHE A 28 -0.39 22.37 21.07
N ALA A 29 -0.91 23.48 20.55
CA ALA A 29 -2.09 23.45 19.69
C ALA A 29 -1.69 22.81 18.36
N ILE A 30 -2.54 21.93 17.83
CA ILE A 30 -2.35 21.30 16.52
C ILE A 30 -2.12 22.39 15.48
N ASN A 31 -1.06 22.27 14.70
CA ASN A 31 -0.72 23.23 13.65
C ASN A 31 -0.31 22.54 12.36
N PHE A 32 -0.34 23.29 11.26
CA PHE A 32 -0.05 22.73 9.95
C PHE A 32 1.38 22.18 9.85
N SER A 33 2.36 22.96 10.27
CA SER A 33 3.77 22.68 10.04
C SER A 33 4.19 21.36 10.69
N GLU A 34 3.83 21.15 11.95
CA GLU A 34 4.29 19.99 12.72
C GLU A 34 3.32 18.79 12.65
N ASN A 35 2.00 19.03 12.56
CA ASN A 35 1.01 17.95 12.73
C ASN A 35 0.29 17.58 11.44
N ILE A 36 -0.10 18.55 10.60
CA ILE A 36 -0.96 18.29 9.43
C ILE A 36 -0.17 18.08 8.14
N SER A 37 0.95 18.80 7.96
CA SER A 37 1.76 18.70 6.75
C SER A 37 2.32 17.30 6.51
N PRO A 38 2.77 16.50 7.52
CA PRO A 38 3.13 15.11 7.29
C PRO A 38 1.96 14.28 6.75
N ILE A 39 0.75 14.49 7.31
CA ILE A 39 -0.45 13.75 6.90
C ILE A 39 -0.81 14.08 5.44
N ILE A 40 -0.86 15.37 5.09
CA ILE A 40 -1.24 15.82 3.75
C ILE A 40 -0.17 15.44 2.71
N TYR A 41 1.11 15.58 3.04
CA TYR A 41 2.19 15.31 2.10
C TYR A 41 2.31 13.83 1.78
N ASN A 42 2.14 12.96 2.77
CA ASN A 42 2.26 11.51 2.56
C ASN A 42 0.98 10.88 1.96
N ASN A 43 -0.22 11.43 2.22
CA ASN A 43 -1.48 10.76 1.83
C ASN A 43 -2.25 11.45 0.71
N CYS A 44 -2.06 12.76 0.50
CA CYS A 44 -2.88 13.53 -0.45
C CYS A 44 -2.03 14.11 -1.59
N THR A 45 -0.83 14.55 -1.30
CA THR A 45 0.02 15.29 -2.25
C THR A 45 0.52 14.41 -3.40
N VAL A 46 0.51 13.08 -3.22
CA VAL A 46 0.83 12.11 -4.28
C VAL A 46 -0.02 12.36 -5.53
N CYS A 47 -1.32 12.59 -5.35
CA CYS A 47 -2.23 12.90 -6.46
C CYS A 47 -2.50 14.41 -6.61
N HIS A 48 -2.44 15.17 -5.52
CA HIS A 48 -2.77 16.60 -5.49
C HIS A 48 -1.55 17.52 -5.70
N ARG A 49 -0.72 17.21 -6.70
CA ARG A 49 0.44 18.01 -7.11
C ARG A 49 0.37 18.33 -8.61
N PRO A 50 1.09 19.35 -9.10
CA PRO A 50 1.10 19.68 -10.52
C PRO A 50 1.50 18.48 -11.40
N GLY A 51 0.77 18.26 -12.49
CA GLY A 51 1.02 17.16 -13.43
C GLY A 51 0.37 15.83 -13.07
N GLU A 52 -0.36 15.75 -11.95
CA GLU A 52 -1.09 14.55 -11.51
C GLU A 52 -2.61 14.77 -11.58
N ILE A 53 -3.38 13.69 -11.45
CA ILE A 53 -4.85 13.71 -11.62
C ILE A 53 -5.58 14.68 -10.67
N GLY A 54 -5.01 14.94 -9.48
CA GLY A 54 -5.56 15.87 -8.48
C GLY A 54 -5.06 17.30 -8.63
N ALA A 55 -4.33 17.65 -9.69
CA ALA A 55 -3.67 18.96 -9.87
C ALA A 55 -4.64 20.16 -9.86
N PHE A 56 -5.93 19.94 -10.16
CA PHE A 56 -6.96 21.00 -10.10
C PHE A 56 -7.19 21.53 -8.68
N LEU A 57 -6.84 20.74 -7.66
CA LEU A 57 -6.88 21.09 -6.24
C LEU A 57 -5.50 20.76 -5.64
N PRO A 58 -4.49 21.63 -5.83
CA PRO A 58 -3.15 21.33 -5.36
C PRO A 58 -3.10 21.40 -3.83
N LEU A 59 -2.26 20.56 -3.22
CA LEU A 59 -2.08 20.42 -1.76
C LEU A 59 -0.58 20.41 -1.37
N THR A 60 0.22 21.24 -2.04
CA THR A 60 1.69 21.20 -1.96
C THR A 60 2.30 22.17 -0.95
N ASN A 61 1.49 22.98 -0.27
CA ASN A 61 1.95 23.94 0.73
C ASN A 61 0.79 24.39 1.64
N PHE A 62 1.13 25.04 2.75
CA PHE A 62 0.14 25.59 3.69
C PHE A 62 -0.97 26.41 3.03
N ASN A 63 -0.64 27.32 2.09
CA ASN A 63 -1.65 28.23 1.54
C ASN A 63 -2.69 27.49 0.70
N GLU A 64 -2.25 26.48 -0.05
CA GLU A 64 -3.09 25.59 -0.83
C GLU A 64 -3.99 24.74 0.07
N VAL A 65 -3.42 24.06 1.06
CA VAL A 65 -4.17 23.24 2.03
C VAL A 65 -5.16 24.11 2.80
N TYR A 66 -4.72 25.27 3.28
CA TYR A 66 -5.58 26.22 3.99
C TYR A 66 -6.75 26.65 3.10
N SER A 67 -6.50 27.02 1.84
CA SER A 67 -7.56 27.47 0.93
C SER A 67 -8.59 26.38 0.65
N ASN A 68 -8.14 25.12 0.57
CA ASN A 68 -8.96 23.97 0.22
C ASN A 68 -9.52 23.21 1.44
N ARG A 69 -9.16 23.59 2.67
CA ARG A 69 -9.48 22.86 3.91
C ARG A 69 -10.93 22.42 4.09
N ASN A 70 -11.90 23.19 3.63
CA ASN A 70 -13.32 22.82 3.75
C ASN A 70 -13.69 21.67 2.80
N LEU A 71 -13.10 21.65 1.60
CA LEU A 71 -13.26 20.55 0.65
C LEU A 71 -12.57 19.29 1.18
N ILE A 72 -11.35 19.44 1.73
CA ILE A 72 -10.64 18.34 2.40
C ILE A 72 -11.52 17.76 3.50
N ALA A 73 -12.02 18.60 4.41
CA ALA A 73 -12.90 18.17 5.50
C ALA A 73 -14.16 17.45 5.00
N SER A 74 -14.75 17.88 3.89
CA SER A 74 -15.91 17.19 3.30
C SER A 74 -15.55 15.87 2.65
N ALA A 75 -14.37 15.75 2.02
CA ALA A 75 -13.93 14.55 1.33
C ALA A 75 -13.42 13.46 2.30
N ILE A 76 -12.84 13.83 3.44
CA ILE A 76 -12.35 12.86 4.45
C ILE A 76 -13.40 12.57 5.53
N ALA A 77 -14.50 13.32 5.56
CA ALA A 77 -15.57 13.11 6.53
C ALA A 77 -16.38 11.86 6.20
N GLY A 78 -16.78 11.14 7.24
CA GLY A 78 -17.59 9.92 7.13
C GLY A 78 -17.47 9.11 8.42
N ASP A 79 -18.45 8.27 8.71
CA ASP A 79 -18.26 7.26 9.77
C ASP A 79 -17.28 6.18 9.29
N GLU A 80 -16.75 5.42 10.24
CA GLU A 80 -15.77 4.34 9.98
C GLU A 80 -16.26 3.41 8.87
N ASN A 81 -17.52 2.96 8.92
CA ASN A 81 -18.09 2.06 7.93
C ASN A 81 -18.12 2.65 6.51
N SER A 82 -18.53 3.92 6.36
CA SER A 82 -18.50 4.60 5.06
C SER A 82 -17.07 4.75 4.50
N ARG A 83 -16.05 4.84 5.38
CA ARG A 83 -14.64 4.91 4.99
C ARG A 83 -14.00 3.54 4.73
N HIS A 84 -14.70 2.45 5.05
CA HIS A 84 -14.37 1.08 4.66
C HIS A 84 -15.25 0.65 3.48
N GLY A 85 -14.95 1.18 2.29
CA GLY A 85 -15.59 0.80 1.03
C GLY A 85 -16.32 1.91 0.26
N GLU A 86 -16.56 3.09 0.84
CA GLU A 86 -16.99 4.32 0.12
C GLU A 86 -16.15 5.57 0.46
N PRO A 87 -14.81 5.48 0.60
CA PRO A 87 -14.05 6.69 0.89
C PRO A 87 -14.06 7.62 -0.33
N ILE A 88 -14.49 8.87 -0.14
CA ILE A 88 -14.32 9.90 -1.19
C ILE A 88 -12.82 10.18 -1.37
N MET A 89 -12.10 10.38 -0.25
CA MET A 89 -10.64 10.53 -0.22
C MET A 89 -10.04 9.95 1.08
N PRO A 90 -8.88 9.27 1.03
CA PRO A 90 -8.20 8.76 -0.17
C PRO A 90 -9.04 7.68 -0.88
N PRO A 91 -8.98 7.57 -2.22
CA PRO A 91 -9.80 6.62 -2.95
C PRO A 91 -9.24 5.20 -2.79
N TRP A 92 -9.98 4.35 -2.09
CA TRP A 92 -9.66 2.94 -1.88
C TRP A 92 -10.94 2.10 -1.80
N PRO A 93 -11.36 1.49 -2.93
CA PRO A 93 -12.58 0.68 -2.98
C PRO A 93 -12.58 -0.58 -2.10
N PRO A 94 -11.47 -1.35 -1.96
CA PRO A 94 -11.49 -2.59 -1.18
C PRO A 94 -11.76 -2.39 0.31
N ASP A 95 -12.55 -3.31 0.88
CA ASP A 95 -12.85 -3.39 2.31
C ASP A 95 -11.66 -3.93 3.09
N ARG A 96 -10.91 -3.00 3.71
CA ARG A 96 -9.72 -3.29 4.53
C ARG A 96 -10.02 -4.15 5.77
N SER A 97 -11.29 -4.29 6.17
CA SER A 97 -11.67 -5.18 7.29
C SER A 97 -11.88 -6.64 6.85
N TYR A 98 -11.98 -6.88 5.54
CA TYR A 98 -12.16 -8.22 4.96
C TYR A 98 -10.83 -8.88 4.61
N SER A 99 -9.91 -8.13 4.01
CA SER A 99 -8.59 -8.57 3.56
C SER A 99 -7.62 -7.39 3.56
N THR A 100 -6.34 -7.64 3.85
CA THR A 100 -5.30 -6.61 3.79
C THR A 100 -4.51 -6.73 2.49
N LEU A 101 -4.37 -5.62 1.78
CA LEU A 101 -3.77 -5.54 0.44
C LEU A 101 -2.59 -4.56 0.41
N VAL A 102 -1.70 -4.73 -0.55
CA VAL A 102 -0.60 -3.79 -0.84
C VAL A 102 -1.18 -2.46 -1.34
N GLY A 103 -0.58 -1.35 -0.89
CA GLY A 103 -0.91 -0.02 -1.38
C GLY A 103 -2.24 0.54 -0.87
N GLU A 104 -2.76 0.02 0.24
CA GLU A 104 -3.98 0.52 0.88
C GLU A 104 -3.92 2.03 1.15
N ARG A 105 -4.84 2.79 0.56
CA ARG A 105 -4.91 4.25 0.73
C ARG A 105 -5.97 4.61 1.76
N TYR A 106 -5.56 5.11 2.92
CA TYR A 106 -6.49 5.54 3.96
C TYR A 106 -5.88 6.60 4.90
N LEU A 107 -6.75 7.29 5.62
CA LEU A 107 -6.38 8.07 6.79
C LEU A 107 -6.86 7.35 8.05
N THR A 108 -6.02 7.31 9.07
CA THR A 108 -6.38 6.80 10.40
C THR A 108 -7.39 7.73 11.09
N GLU A 109 -8.13 7.20 12.07
CA GLU A 109 -9.05 8.02 12.88
C GLU A 109 -8.36 9.23 13.52
N ASN A 110 -7.13 9.03 14.02
CA ASN A 110 -6.35 10.11 14.64
C ASN A 110 -5.96 11.17 13.61
N GLN A 111 -5.49 10.76 12.42
CA GLN A 111 -5.12 11.71 11.36
C GLN A 111 -6.33 12.55 10.90
N ILE A 112 -7.50 11.92 10.73
CA ILE A 112 -8.73 12.63 10.40
C ILE A 112 -9.13 13.58 11.54
N HIS A 113 -9.08 13.10 12.77
CA HIS A 113 -9.37 13.91 13.95
C HIS A 113 -8.48 15.15 14.02
N ASP A 114 -7.17 14.98 13.84
CA ASP A 114 -6.19 16.07 13.88
C ASP A 114 -6.48 17.10 12.79
N ILE A 115 -6.76 16.66 11.55
CA ILE A 115 -7.12 17.57 10.45
C ILE A 115 -8.40 18.34 10.79
N LEU A 116 -9.45 17.67 11.25
CA LEU A 116 -10.73 18.30 11.54
C LEU A 116 -10.67 19.23 12.75
N GLU A 117 -9.94 18.86 13.80
CA GLU A 117 -9.70 19.70 14.98
C GLU A 117 -8.90 20.95 14.57
N TRP A 118 -7.79 20.79 13.84
CA TRP A 118 -7.00 21.89 13.30
C TRP A 118 -7.85 22.88 12.49
N ILE A 119 -8.74 22.38 11.61
CA ILE A 119 -9.66 23.21 10.83
C ILE A 119 -10.63 23.96 11.75
N SER A 120 -11.19 23.28 12.74
CA SER A 120 -12.14 23.87 13.69
C SER A 120 -11.52 24.96 14.57
N ASP A 121 -10.22 24.82 14.88
CA ASP A 121 -9.42 25.76 15.68
C ASP A 121 -8.82 26.92 14.85
N GLY A 122 -9.20 27.02 13.57
CA GLY A 122 -8.86 28.15 12.71
C GLY A 122 -7.70 27.90 11.74
N ALA A 123 -7.24 26.65 11.62
CA ALA A 123 -6.25 26.18 10.66
C ALA A 123 -4.93 26.98 10.69
N VAL A 124 -4.32 27.09 11.88
CA VAL A 124 -3.08 27.85 12.09
C VAL A 124 -1.86 27.16 11.46
N GLN A 125 -0.96 27.93 10.85
CA GLN A 125 0.22 27.36 10.17
C GLN A 125 1.23 26.73 11.15
N GLY A 126 1.49 27.36 12.30
CA GLY A 126 2.65 27.00 13.13
C GLY A 126 3.93 27.72 12.67
N ASP A 127 5.09 27.17 13.01
CA ASP A 127 6.39 27.67 12.52
C ASP A 127 6.70 27.05 11.14
N PRO A 128 6.73 27.84 10.04
CA PRO A 128 7.02 27.32 8.71
C PRO A 128 8.39 26.64 8.58
N ALA A 129 9.33 26.91 9.50
CA ALA A 129 10.63 26.24 9.52
C ALA A 129 10.55 24.77 10.01
N LEU A 130 9.44 24.39 10.63
CA LEU A 130 9.15 23.04 11.11
C LEU A 130 8.17 22.29 10.20
N GLU A 131 7.82 22.86 9.05
CA GLU A 131 6.95 22.21 8.06
C GLU A 131 7.62 20.94 7.54
N PHE A 132 6.86 19.85 7.48
CA PHE A 132 7.35 18.57 7.00
C PHE A 132 7.94 18.74 5.59
N PRO A 133 9.13 18.20 5.30
CA PRO A 133 9.68 18.28 3.97
C PRO A 133 8.75 17.58 2.97
N MET A 134 8.59 18.16 1.78
CA MET A 134 7.86 17.51 0.71
C MET A 134 8.55 16.18 0.35
N PRO A 135 7.79 15.08 0.21
CA PRO A 135 8.32 13.84 -0.33
C PRO A 135 8.99 14.09 -1.68
N ILE A 136 10.08 13.37 -1.91
CA ILE A 136 10.74 13.38 -3.22
C ILE A 136 9.89 12.52 -4.13
N PHE A 137 9.32 13.12 -5.16
CA PHE A 137 8.64 12.39 -6.22
C PHE A 137 9.62 12.16 -7.36
N PRO A 138 9.87 10.91 -7.78
CA PRO A 138 10.84 10.64 -8.83
C PRO A 138 10.42 11.33 -10.12
N GLU A 139 11.37 12.07 -10.73
CA GLU A 139 11.22 12.51 -12.11
C GLU A 139 11.56 11.31 -13.01
N GLY A 140 10.57 10.71 -13.67
CA GLY A 140 10.79 9.54 -14.51
C GLY A 140 9.99 8.32 -14.07
N SER A 141 10.63 7.16 -14.08
CA SER A 141 10.08 5.91 -13.57
C SER A 141 10.08 5.89 -12.04
N ALA A 142 9.08 5.24 -11.45
CA ALA A 142 9.08 4.91 -10.03
C ALA A 142 10.04 3.76 -9.68
N ILE A 143 10.40 2.91 -10.65
CA ILE A 143 11.21 1.70 -10.46
C ILE A 143 12.70 2.00 -10.65
N GLY A 144 13.05 2.83 -11.64
CA GLY A 144 14.44 3.17 -11.96
C GLY A 144 14.67 3.38 -13.45
N GLU A 145 15.91 3.19 -13.90
CA GLU A 145 16.21 3.29 -15.33
C GLU A 145 15.71 2.03 -16.07
N PRO A 146 14.84 2.17 -17.09
CA PRO A 146 14.33 1.02 -17.84
C PRO A 146 15.37 0.46 -18.82
N ASP A 147 15.29 -0.84 -19.09
CA ASP A 147 16.09 -1.49 -20.13
C ASP A 147 15.60 -1.14 -21.53
N VAL A 148 14.28 -1.04 -21.68
CA VAL A 148 13.60 -0.65 -22.92
C VAL A 148 12.53 0.38 -22.61
N LEU A 149 12.54 1.47 -23.38
CA LEU A 149 11.50 2.48 -23.42
C LEU A 149 10.79 2.35 -24.78
N LEU A 150 9.49 2.05 -24.75
CA LEU A 150 8.62 2.12 -25.93
C LEU A 150 7.71 3.33 -25.79
N GLU A 151 7.62 4.18 -26.82
CA GLU A 151 6.82 5.40 -26.79
C GLU A 151 5.76 5.34 -27.88
N MET A 152 4.58 5.92 -27.62
CA MET A 152 3.64 6.25 -28.68
C MET A 152 4.35 7.07 -29.76
N GLU A 153 4.22 6.65 -31.01
CA GLU A 153 4.93 7.24 -32.15
C GLU A 153 4.51 8.70 -32.40
N GLU A 154 3.23 8.99 -32.18
CA GLU A 154 2.63 10.31 -32.33
C GLU A 154 1.77 10.66 -31.12
N SER A 155 1.51 11.95 -30.94
CA SER A 155 0.58 12.41 -29.91
C SER A 155 -0.85 12.21 -30.36
N TYR A 156 -1.67 11.66 -29.47
CA TYR A 156 -3.11 11.49 -29.67
C TYR A 156 -3.86 12.72 -29.16
N PHE A 157 -4.88 13.15 -29.91
CA PHE A 157 -5.73 14.29 -29.56
C PHE A 157 -7.01 13.79 -28.91
N ILE A 158 -7.33 14.31 -27.72
CA ILE A 158 -8.56 14.00 -27.00
C ILE A 158 -9.47 15.22 -27.06
N GLU A 159 -10.69 15.07 -27.59
CA GLU A 159 -11.67 16.16 -27.67
C GLU A 159 -12.26 16.47 -26.29
N GLY A 160 -12.35 17.76 -25.93
CA GLY A 160 -12.97 18.21 -24.69
C GLY A 160 -14.50 18.21 -24.75
N ASN A 161 -15.13 17.07 -24.99
CA ASN A 161 -16.58 16.93 -25.17
C ASN A 161 -17.31 16.33 -23.95
N PHE A 162 -16.57 15.99 -22.89
CA PHE A 162 -17.07 15.35 -21.67
C PHE A 162 -17.69 13.96 -21.92
N GLU A 163 -17.15 13.21 -22.89
CA GLU A 163 -17.44 11.80 -23.15
C GLU A 163 -16.18 10.95 -22.92
N ASP A 164 -16.35 9.66 -22.63
CA ASP A 164 -15.22 8.72 -22.53
C ASP A 164 -14.59 8.43 -23.90
N ASP A 165 -13.27 8.25 -23.93
CA ASP A 165 -12.54 7.88 -25.14
C ASP A 165 -11.64 6.65 -24.86
N TYR A 166 -11.86 5.57 -25.63
CA TYR A 166 -11.10 4.32 -25.55
C TYR A 166 -10.32 4.09 -26.83
N ARG A 167 -9.00 4.09 -26.71
CA ARG A 167 -8.09 3.98 -27.85
C ARG A 167 -7.03 2.92 -27.60
N CYS A 168 -6.74 2.12 -28.61
CA CYS A 168 -5.68 1.15 -28.60
C CYS A 168 -4.51 1.65 -29.44
N PHE A 169 -3.33 1.70 -28.86
CA PHE A 169 -2.09 2.01 -29.56
C PHE A 169 -1.21 0.76 -29.66
N VAL A 170 -0.59 0.55 -30.82
CA VAL A 170 0.23 -0.62 -31.10
C VAL A 170 1.70 -0.22 -31.05
N LEU A 171 2.48 -0.82 -30.16
CA LEU A 171 3.92 -0.56 -30.00
C LEU A 171 4.73 -1.79 -30.41
N ASP A 172 5.57 -1.65 -31.42
CA ASP A 172 6.48 -2.72 -31.87
C ASP A 172 7.62 -2.91 -30.85
N THR A 173 7.76 -4.14 -30.33
CA THR A 173 8.82 -4.47 -29.37
C THR A 173 10.18 -4.66 -30.04
N ASN A 174 10.21 -5.04 -31.32
CA ASN A 174 11.40 -5.46 -32.06
C ASN A 174 12.22 -6.59 -31.37
N PHE A 175 11.60 -7.37 -30.48
CA PHE A 175 12.29 -8.46 -29.79
C PHE A 175 12.45 -9.69 -30.70
N ASP A 176 13.68 -10.17 -30.86
CA ASP A 176 14.01 -11.36 -31.67
C ASP A 176 14.02 -12.68 -30.86
N GLU A 177 13.89 -12.57 -29.53
CA GLU A 177 13.79 -13.65 -28.56
C GLU A 177 12.81 -13.26 -27.44
N ASP A 178 12.28 -14.26 -26.75
CA ASP A 178 11.41 -14.05 -25.59
C ASP A 178 12.18 -13.26 -24.51
N LYS A 179 11.52 -12.29 -23.88
CA LYS A 179 12.11 -11.43 -22.83
C LYS A 179 11.42 -11.66 -21.49
N ASP A 180 12.19 -12.15 -20.53
CA ASP A 180 11.77 -12.23 -19.14
C ASP A 180 11.81 -10.83 -18.50
N ILE A 181 10.66 -10.37 -17.99
CA ILE A 181 10.49 -9.05 -17.41
C ILE A 181 10.39 -9.10 -15.88
N ALA A 182 11.05 -8.14 -15.23
CA ALA A 182 10.98 -7.87 -13.81
C ALA A 182 9.82 -6.94 -13.46
N ALA A 183 9.51 -6.00 -14.35
CA ALA A 183 8.35 -5.14 -14.28
C ALA A 183 8.05 -4.53 -15.65
N ILE A 184 6.83 -4.01 -15.77
CA ILE A 184 6.38 -3.18 -16.87
C ILE A 184 5.61 -2.01 -16.27
N GLU A 185 6.00 -0.79 -16.64
CA GLU A 185 5.43 0.44 -16.10
C GLU A 185 4.89 1.28 -17.26
N PHE A 186 3.57 1.44 -17.29
CA PHE A 186 2.94 2.42 -18.16
C PHE A 186 3.10 3.82 -17.56
N ARG A 187 3.54 4.77 -18.38
CA ARG A 187 3.76 6.16 -17.99
C ARG A 187 2.87 7.07 -18.82
N PRO A 188 1.84 7.70 -18.23
CA PRO A 188 0.99 8.63 -18.94
C PRO A 188 1.80 9.84 -19.41
N GLY A 189 1.62 10.24 -20.67
CA GLY A 189 2.14 11.51 -21.17
C GLY A 189 1.37 12.71 -20.59
N ASN A 190 0.10 12.47 -20.24
CA ASN A 190 -0.81 13.40 -19.62
C ASN A 190 -1.66 12.72 -18.54
N SER A 191 -1.21 12.76 -17.28
CA SER A 191 -1.92 12.17 -16.13
C SER A 191 -3.26 12.83 -15.79
N GLU A 192 -3.59 13.99 -16.37
CA GLU A 192 -4.92 14.60 -16.25
C GLU A 192 -5.93 13.94 -17.20
N ALA A 193 -5.46 13.41 -18.34
CA ALA A 193 -6.30 12.79 -19.36
C ALA A 193 -6.39 11.26 -19.23
N VAL A 194 -5.26 10.59 -18.99
CA VAL A 194 -5.22 9.13 -18.92
C VAL A 194 -5.84 8.66 -17.60
N HIS A 195 -6.95 7.94 -17.71
CA HIS A 195 -7.67 7.41 -16.57
C HIS A 195 -7.18 6.01 -16.21
N HIS A 196 -7.15 5.08 -17.16
CA HIS A 196 -6.49 3.80 -16.96
C HIS A 196 -5.87 3.28 -18.26
N ALA A 197 -4.95 2.32 -18.13
CA ALA A 197 -4.40 1.61 -19.27
C ALA A 197 -4.27 0.11 -18.96
N ILE A 198 -4.43 -0.73 -19.98
CA ILE A 198 -4.23 -2.19 -19.91
C ILE A 198 -3.29 -2.62 -21.03
N LEU A 199 -2.37 -3.53 -20.70
CA LEU A 199 -1.27 -3.92 -21.56
C LEU A 199 -1.34 -5.41 -21.91
N VAL A 200 -1.29 -5.74 -23.19
CA VAL A 200 -1.15 -7.13 -23.69
C VAL A 200 -0.13 -7.21 -24.81
N ALA A 201 0.52 -8.37 -24.96
CA ALA A 201 1.28 -8.69 -26.16
C ALA A 201 0.40 -9.45 -27.16
N VAL A 202 0.61 -9.18 -28.44
CA VAL A 202 0.02 -9.91 -29.58
C VAL A 202 1.11 -10.28 -30.57
N PRO A 203 0.96 -11.31 -31.41
CA PRO A 203 1.90 -11.55 -32.49
C PRO A 203 2.08 -10.31 -33.36
N HIS A 204 3.29 -10.07 -33.85
CA HIS A 204 3.58 -8.91 -34.68
C HIS A 204 2.65 -8.83 -35.90
N GLY A 205 1.99 -7.69 -36.07
CA GLY A 205 1.02 -7.43 -37.13
C GLY A 205 -0.37 -8.05 -36.96
N GLU A 206 -0.69 -8.61 -35.77
CA GLU A 206 -2.01 -9.22 -35.50
C GLU A 206 -3.17 -8.22 -35.65
N VAL A 207 -2.94 -6.94 -35.32
CA VAL A 207 -3.96 -5.87 -35.32
C VAL A 207 -3.69 -4.74 -36.32
N ASP A 208 -2.71 -4.90 -37.23
CA ASP A 208 -2.39 -3.90 -38.27
C ASP A 208 -3.63 -3.54 -39.10
N ASP A 209 -4.45 -4.53 -39.46
CA ASP A 209 -5.67 -4.29 -40.23
C ASP A 209 -6.66 -3.38 -39.46
N LEU A 210 -6.71 -3.45 -38.12
CA LEU A 210 -7.59 -2.60 -37.30
C LEU A 210 -7.06 -1.17 -37.25
N ASP A 211 -5.77 -1.02 -37.00
CA ASP A 211 -5.07 0.28 -36.97
C ASP A 211 -5.13 0.97 -38.34
N GLU A 212 -4.85 0.27 -39.44
CA GLU A 212 -4.89 0.83 -40.81
C GLU A 212 -6.30 1.23 -41.27
N GLN A 213 -7.36 0.65 -40.70
CA GLN A 213 -8.75 0.98 -41.04
C GLN A 213 -9.21 2.28 -40.40
N ASP A 214 -8.59 2.66 -39.29
CA ASP A 214 -8.91 3.89 -38.58
C ASP A 214 -8.06 5.06 -39.13
N PRO A 215 -8.67 6.20 -39.50
CA PRO A 215 -7.91 7.33 -40.02
C PRO A 215 -7.11 8.10 -38.94
N GLU A 216 -7.38 7.86 -37.66
CA GLU A 216 -6.68 8.48 -36.53
C GLU A 216 -5.59 7.55 -35.98
N TYR A 217 -4.67 8.06 -35.14
CA TYR A 217 -3.60 7.24 -34.58
C TYR A 217 -4.14 6.21 -33.59
N GLY A 218 -3.71 4.94 -33.71
CA GLY A 218 -4.33 3.83 -33.00
C GLY A 218 -5.66 3.41 -33.64
N TYR A 219 -6.46 2.64 -32.92
CA TYR A 219 -7.84 2.32 -33.30
C TYR A 219 -8.80 2.37 -32.10
N GLU A 220 -10.08 2.61 -32.37
CA GLU A 220 -11.11 2.63 -31.34
C GLU A 220 -11.31 1.22 -30.78
N CYS A 221 -11.18 1.06 -29.47
CA CYS A 221 -11.18 -0.26 -28.84
C CYS A 221 -11.99 -0.28 -27.54
N PHE A 222 -13.27 0.07 -27.68
CA PHE A 222 -14.22 0.15 -26.58
C PHE A 222 -14.42 -1.21 -25.89
N GLY A 223 -13.85 -1.32 -24.67
CA GLY A 223 -13.90 -2.44 -23.73
C GLY A 223 -13.32 -3.80 -24.17
N GLY A 224 -12.56 -3.84 -25.28
CA GLY A 224 -11.75 -4.99 -25.67
C GLY A 224 -10.68 -4.65 -26.71
N PHE A 225 -9.70 -5.53 -26.92
CA PHE A 225 -8.55 -5.27 -27.81
C PHE A 225 -8.85 -5.45 -29.30
N GLY A 226 -10.04 -5.94 -29.68
CA GLY A 226 -10.38 -6.27 -31.07
C GLY A 226 -9.78 -7.59 -31.60
N THR A 227 -8.98 -8.29 -30.79
CA THR A 227 -8.51 -9.66 -31.04
C THR A 227 -8.56 -10.50 -29.77
N GLN A 228 -8.65 -11.82 -29.94
CA GLN A 228 -8.60 -12.80 -28.86
C GLN A 228 -7.24 -13.52 -28.81
N ASN A 229 -6.33 -13.23 -29.75
CA ASN A 229 -4.98 -13.79 -29.83
C ASN A 229 -3.98 -12.95 -29.02
N ILE A 230 -4.26 -12.82 -27.72
CA ILE A 230 -3.52 -12.00 -26.78
C ILE A 230 -2.72 -12.87 -25.79
N SER A 231 -1.65 -12.32 -25.23
CA SER A 231 -0.99 -12.86 -24.05
C SER A 231 -1.87 -12.72 -22.81
N ASP A 232 -1.40 -13.27 -21.68
CA ASP A 232 -1.85 -12.80 -20.36
C ASP A 232 -1.64 -11.28 -20.25
N LEU A 233 -2.41 -10.63 -19.39
CA LEU A 233 -2.21 -9.19 -19.12
C LEU A 233 -0.77 -9.01 -18.67
N LEU A 234 -0.05 -8.06 -19.26
CA LEU A 234 1.32 -7.73 -18.88
C LEU A 234 1.32 -6.77 -17.69
N GLY A 235 0.38 -5.84 -17.67
CA GLY A 235 0.18 -4.90 -16.57
C GLY A 235 -0.93 -3.91 -16.89
N GLY A 236 -1.00 -2.85 -16.09
CA GLY A 236 -1.92 -1.76 -16.30
C GLY A 236 -1.53 -0.53 -15.50
N TYR A 237 -2.33 0.51 -15.63
CA TYR A 237 -2.19 1.77 -14.92
C TYR A 237 -3.57 2.27 -14.51
N ALA A 238 -3.64 2.86 -13.32
CA ALA A 238 -4.75 3.67 -12.84
C ALA A 238 -4.16 4.77 -11.94
N PRO A 239 -4.89 5.87 -11.66
CA PRO A 239 -4.31 7.00 -10.97
C PRO A 239 -3.97 6.62 -9.52
N GLY A 240 -2.73 6.91 -9.10
CA GLY A 240 -2.21 6.49 -7.81
C GLY A 240 -1.77 5.02 -7.72
N TYR A 241 -1.79 4.27 -8.83
CA TYR A 241 -1.08 2.99 -8.93
C TYR A 241 0.42 3.25 -9.13
N VAL A 242 1.25 2.52 -8.40
CA VAL A 242 2.71 2.53 -8.55
C VAL A 242 3.13 1.16 -9.03
N ALA A 243 3.82 1.10 -10.17
CA ALA A 243 4.34 -0.16 -10.68
C ALA A 243 5.43 -0.70 -9.74
N SER A 244 5.39 -2.01 -9.48
CA SER A 244 6.36 -2.69 -8.62
C SER A 244 7.08 -3.81 -9.36
N LEU A 245 8.27 -4.17 -8.86
CA LEU A 245 9.03 -5.33 -9.34
C LEU A 245 8.37 -6.62 -8.86
N PHE A 246 8.37 -7.65 -9.72
CA PHE A 246 8.10 -9.01 -9.26
C PHE A 246 9.16 -9.42 -8.23
N PRO A 247 8.76 -10.16 -7.16
CA PRO A 247 9.71 -10.67 -6.17
C PRO A 247 10.85 -11.48 -6.81
N PRO A 248 11.99 -11.66 -6.09
CA PRO A 248 13.11 -12.47 -6.58
C PRO A 248 12.66 -13.87 -7.07
N GLY A 249 13.20 -14.30 -8.22
CA GLY A 249 12.86 -15.59 -8.83
C GLY A 249 11.53 -15.65 -9.59
N LEU A 250 10.64 -14.66 -9.44
CA LEU A 250 9.36 -14.58 -10.17
C LEU A 250 9.42 -13.63 -11.36
N GLY A 251 8.74 -13.96 -12.45
CA GLY A 251 8.61 -13.04 -13.58
C GLY A 251 7.53 -13.44 -14.57
N GLN A 252 7.35 -12.58 -15.57
CA GLN A 252 6.51 -12.84 -16.75
C GLN A 252 7.40 -12.76 -17.99
N SER A 253 6.98 -13.34 -19.11
CA SER A 253 7.71 -13.27 -20.38
C SER A 253 6.90 -12.53 -21.43
N ILE A 254 7.56 -11.64 -22.18
CA ILE A 254 7.05 -11.08 -23.44
C ILE A 254 7.57 -11.96 -24.58
N PRO A 255 6.70 -12.53 -25.43
CA PRO A 255 7.14 -13.37 -26.54
C PRO A 255 7.99 -12.62 -27.58
N ALA A 256 8.86 -13.33 -28.29
CA ALA A 256 9.57 -12.80 -29.45
C ALA A 256 8.60 -12.43 -30.58
N ASN A 257 8.96 -11.43 -31.39
CA ASN A 257 8.18 -10.96 -32.55
C ASN A 257 6.72 -10.64 -32.17
N SER A 258 6.53 -9.93 -31.05
CA SER A 258 5.23 -9.43 -30.60
C SER A 258 5.15 -7.92 -30.69
N ASP A 259 3.94 -7.40 -30.84
CA ASP A 259 3.62 -6.01 -30.55
C ASP A 259 2.93 -5.93 -29.18
N ILE A 260 3.01 -4.77 -28.52
CA ILE A 260 2.25 -4.48 -27.31
C ILE A 260 1.08 -3.59 -27.68
N ILE A 261 -0.13 -4.00 -27.30
CA ILE A 261 -1.32 -3.14 -27.38
C ILE A 261 -1.44 -2.40 -26.05
N LEU A 262 -1.45 -1.08 -26.13
CA LEU A 262 -1.81 -0.16 -25.05
C LEU A 262 -3.28 0.21 -25.22
N GLN A 263 -4.19 -0.44 -24.50
CA GLN A 263 -5.57 0.04 -24.41
C GLN A 263 -5.61 1.14 -23.37
N VAL A 264 -5.93 2.37 -23.79
CA VAL A 264 -5.99 3.55 -22.93
C VAL A 264 -7.42 4.05 -22.86
N HIS A 265 -7.92 4.20 -21.63
CA HIS A 265 -9.15 4.92 -21.33
C HIS A 265 -8.80 6.34 -20.91
N TYR A 266 -9.26 7.32 -21.67
CA TYR A 266 -9.18 8.72 -21.32
C TYR A 266 -10.46 9.17 -20.61
N ALA A 267 -10.30 9.91 -19.51
CA ALA A 267 -11.42 10.43 -18.73
C ALA A 267 -12.25 11.45 -19.53
N PRO A 268 -13.53 11.66 -19.18
CA PRO A 268 -14.34 12.74 -19.73
C PRO A 268 -13.76 14.12 -19.42
N LEU A 269 -13.22 14.78 -20.45
CA LEU A 269 -12.57 16.08 -20.32
C LEU A 269 -13.45 17.22 -20.86
N ASN A 270 -13.38 18.40 -20.23
CA ASN A 270 -14.10 19.60 -20.67
C ASN A 270 -13.30 20.49 -21.64
N THR A 271 -12.03 20.16 -21.86
CA THR A 271 -11.10 20.92 -22.69
C THR A 271 -10.28 19.95 -23.50
N ASP A 272 -10.00 20.31 -24.75
CA ASP A 272 -9.12 19.54 -25.61
C ASP A 272 -7.77 19.28 -24.92
N GLN A 273 -7.33 18.03 -24.96
CA GLN A 273 -6.07 17.58 -24.41
C GLN A 273 -5.28 16.81 -25.47
N THR A 274 -4.03 16.53 -25.15
CA THR A 274 -3.19 15.62 -25.92
C THR A 274 -2.48 14.67 -24.98
N ASP A 275 -2.27 13.44 -25.42
CA ASP A 275 -1.45 12.46 -24.72
C ASP A 275 -0.37 11.89 -25.66
N GLN A 276 0.76 11.51 -25.05
CA GLN A 276 1.80 10.73 -25.71
C GLN A 276 2.46 9.88 -24.62
N SER A 277 1.77 8.80 -24.27
CA SER A 277 2.21 7.87 -23.24
C SER A 277 3.38 6.99 -23.68
N SER A 278 4.05 6.40 -22.69
CA SER A 278 5.20 5.54 -22.88
C SER A 278 5.14 4.32 -21.97
N LEU A 279 5.98 3.34 -22.26
CA LEU A 279 6.07 2.07 -21.57
C LEU A 279 7.54 1.80 -21.23
N ASN A 280 7.81 1.69 -19.94
CA ASN A 280 9.09 1.26 -19.40
C ASN A 280 9.06 -0.26 -19.19
N ILE A 281 10.05 -0.96 -19.72
CA ILE A 281 10.22 -2.40 -19.54
C ILE A 281 11.54 -2.64 -18.82
N PHE A 282 11.48 -3.42 -17.74
CA PHE A 282 12.62 -3.82 -16.93
C PHE A 282 12.82 -5.32 -17.13
N PHE A 283 14.00 -5.74 -17.56
CA PHE A 283 14.33 -7.15 -17.74
C PHE A 283 14.81 -7.77 -16.43
N LYS A 284 14.73 -9.09 -16.35
CA LYS A 284 15.33 -9.84 -15.24
C LYS A 284 16.84 -10.00 -15.47
N ASP A 285 17.63 -9.55 -14.49
CA ASP A 285 19.07 -9.78 -14.44
C ASP A 285 19.44 -11.24 -14.12
N GLU A 286 18.58 -11.88 -13.33
CA GLU A 286 18.71 -13.28 -12.91
C GLU A 286 17.64 -14.15 -13.57
N PRO A 287 17.90 -15.44 -13.87
CA PRO A 287 16.91 -16.30 -14.50
C PRO A 287 15.60 -16.39 -13.71
N VAL A 288 14.46 -16.33 -14.41
CA VAL A 288 13.16 -16.60 -13.80
C VAL A 288 13.10 -18.08 -13.39
N GLU A 289 12.83 -18.32 -12.11
CA GLU A 289 12.66 -19.67 -11.57
C GLU A 289 11.21 -20.15 -11.72
N ARG A 290 10.25 -19.23 -11.57
CA ARG A 290 8.82 -19.50 -11.59
C ARG A 290 8.09 -18.40 -12.35
N TYR A 291 7.39 -18.79 -13.41
CA TYR A 291 6.61 -17.86 -14.23
C TYR A 291 5.22 -17.64 -13.63
N VAL A 292 4.81 -16.38 -13.52
CA VAL A 292 3.45 -15.98 -13.16
C VAL A 292 2.48 -16.48 -14.23
N GLN A 293 1.38 -17.09 -13.80
CA GLN A 293 0.31 -17.59 -14.65
C GLN A 293 -0.96 -16.78 -14.42
N GLN A 294 -1.79 -16.63 -15.45
CA GLN A 294 -3.10 -16.04 -15.32
C GLN A 294 -4.22 -17.05 -15.58
N GLN A 295 -5.25 -17.02 -14.74
CA GLN A 295 -6.54 -17.63 -15.02
C GLN A 295 -7.62 -16.56 -14.94
N VAL A 296 -8.53 -16.56 -15.90
CA VAL A 296 -9.66 -15.63 -15.90
C VAL A 296 -10.92 -16.38 -15.46
N MET A 297 -11.60 -15.88 -14.43
CA MET A 297 -12.97 -16.25 -14.12
C MET A 297 -13.90 -15.34 -14.91
N ILE A 298 -14.57 -15.90 -15.91
CA ILE A 298 -15.51 -15.16 -16.76
C ILE A 298 -16.86 -15.86 -16.83
N ASN A 299 -17.94 -15.10 -16.62
CA ASN A 299 -19.29 -15.60 -16.81
C ASN A 299 -19.91 -14.96 -18.07
N TRP A 300 -19.84 -15.68 -19.18
CA TRP A 300 -20.42 -15.26 -20.47
C TRP A 300 -21.96 -15.33 -20.53
N TRP A 301 -22.59 -15.98 -19.54
CA TRP A 301 -24.01 -16.34 -19.59
C TRP A 301 -24.75 -15.84 -18.35
N PHE A 302 -24.91 -14.53 -18.26
CA PHE A 302 -25.87 -13.89 -17.37
C PHE A 302 -26.80 -12.96 -18.16
N GLU A 303 -27.90 -12.59 -17.51
CA GLU A 303 -28.88 -11.63 -17.97
C GLU A 303 -29.17 -10.68 -16.80
N LEU A 304 -29.20 -9.39 -17.06
CA LEU A 304 -29.57 -8.35 -16.10
C LEU A 304 -30.90 -7.76 -16.55
N PRO A 305 -32.06 -8.23 -16.03
CA PRO A 305 -33.35 -7.69 -16.40
C PRO A 305 -33.45 -6.19 -16.08
N ALA A 306 -34.17 -5.44 -16.94
CA ALA A 306 -34.48 -4.05 -16.67
C ALA A 306 -35.27 -3.87 -15.36
N GLU A 307 -34.95 -2.83 -14.59
CA GLU A 307 -35.57 -2.49 -13.30
C GLU A 307 -35.35 -3.53 -12.19
N GLU A 308 -34.25 -4.29 -12.27
CA GLU A 308 -33.86 -5.28 -11.26
C GLU A 308 -32.41 -5.10 -10.79
N ILE A 309 -32.19 -5.37 -9.50
CA ILE A 309 -30.86 -5.61 -8.94
C ILE A 309 -30.60 -7.11 -9.00
N THR A 310 -29.51 -7.52 -9.63
CA THR A 310 -29.18 -8.92 -9.89
C THR A 310 -27.81 -9.26 -9.31
N GLU A 311 -27.74 -10.36 -8.54
CA GLU A 311 -26.47 -10.95 -8.11
C GLU A 311 -26.09 -12.05 -9.11
N VAL A 312 -24.88 -11.98 -9.64
CA VAL A 312 -24.27 -12.98 -10.50
C VAL A 312 -23.09 -13.61 -9.77
N GLU A 313 -22.98 -14.93 -9.83
CA GLU A 313 -21.94 -15.70 -9.16
C GLU A 313 -21.28 -16.68 -10.15
N LEU A 314 -19.98 -16.91 -9.96
CA LEU A 314 -19.23 -17.97 -10.61
C LEU A 314 -18.32 -18.66 -9.57
N SER A 315 -18.18 -19.98 -9.68
CA SER A 315 -17.20 -20.75 -8.92
C SER A 315 -16.33 -21.61 -9.83
N VAL A 316 -15.08 -21.82 -9.43
CA VAL A 316 -14.09 -22.65 -10.12
C VAL A 316 -13.34 -23.50 -9.11
N GLU A 317 -13.24 -24.81 -9.37
CA GLU A 317 -12.45 -25.75 -8.59
C GLU A 317 -10.95 -25.51 -8.81
N VAL A 318 -10.20 -25.39 -7.72
CA VAL A 318 -8.74 -25.25 -7.73
C VAL A 318 -8.10 -26.64 -7.72
N SER A 319 -7.57 -27.07 -8.87
CA SER A 319 -7.12 -28.47 -9.05
C SER A 319 -5.75 -28.81 -8.43
N GLN A 320 -4.96 -27.80 -8.07
CA GLN A 320 -3.63 -27.94 -7.47
C GLN A 320 -3.41 -26.79 -6.49
N ASP A 321 -2.50 -26.95 -5.53
CA ASP A 321 -2.12 -25.87 -4.63
C ASP A 321 -1.52 -24.71 -5.45
N ILE A 322 -2.02 -23.50 -5.19
CA ILE A 322 -1.56 -22.28 -5.85
C ILE A 322 -1.26 -21.19 -4.82
N SER A 323 -0.34 -20.30 -5.19
CA SER A 323 -0.05 -19.05 -4.48
C SER A 323 -0.64 -17.92 -5.30
N LEU A 324 -1.74 -17.33 -4.84
CA LEU A 324 -2.38 -16.20 -5.49
C LEU A 324 -1.55 -14.93 -5.24
N ILE A 325 -1.27 -14.20 -6.33
CA ILE A 325 -0.40 -13.03 -6.34
C ILE A 325 -1.20 -11.77 -6.62
N GLN A 326 -2.14 -11.77 -7.57
CA GLN A 326 -2.96 -10.59 -7.87
C GLN A 326 -4.36 -10.98 -8.34
N ILE A 327 -5.31 -10.05 -8.16
CA ILE A 327 -6.67 -10.17 -8.63
C ILE A 327 -7.17 -8.87 -9.27
N PHE A 328 -7.96 -8.97 -10.33
CA PHE A 328 -8.53 -7.84 -11.06
C PHE A 328 -10.05 -8.04 -11.24
N PRO A 329 -10.89 -7.72 -10.23
CA PRO A 329 -12.34 -7.71 -10.43
C PRO A 329 -12.70 -6.65 -11.48
N HIS A 330 -13.58 -6.96 -12.42
CA HIS A 330 -13.99 -6.02 -13.47
C HIS A 330 -15.45 -6.27 -13.91
N CYS A 331 -16.20 -5.17 -13.93
CA CYS A 331 -17.52 -5.00 -14.54
C CYS A 331 -17.68 -3.54 -14.98
N HIS A 332 -18.68 -3.27 -15.81
CA HIS A 332 -19.00 -1.97 -16.37
C HIS A 332 -19.94 -1.15 -15.45
N LEU A 333 -20.79 -0.31 -16.04
CA LEU A 333 -21.55 0.74 -15.38
C LEU A 333 -22.66 0.25 -14.44
N LEU A 334 -23.13 -0.99 -14.61
CA LEU A 334 -24.20 -1.53 -13.77
C LEU A 334 -23.65 -2.22 -12.51
N GLY A 335 -22.38 -2.63 -12.51
CA GLY A 335 -21.71 -3.22 -11.35
C GLY A 335 -21.71 -2.32 -10.13
N LYS A 336 -22.00 -2.89 -8.95
CA LYS A 336 -22.07 -2.16 -7.67
C LYS A 336 -21.28 -2.78 -6.53
N SER A 337 -20.92 -4.06 -6.60
CA SER A 337 -20.04 -4.65 -5.57
C SER A 337 -19.37 -5.92 -6.07
N TRP A 338 -18.25 -6.26 -5.45
CA TRP A 338 -17.56 -7.53 -5.63
C TRP A 338 -17.30 -8.23 -4.30
N GLU A 339 -17.47 -9.55 -4.26
CA GLU A 339 -16.95 -10.39 -3.18
C GLU A 339 -16.27 -11.61 -3.79
N ILE A 340 -14.99 -11.82 -3.47
CA ILE A 340 -14.17 -12.90 -3.99
C ILE A 340 -13.41 -13.58 -2.85
N TYR A 341 -13.54 -14.90 -2.77
CA TYR A 341 -12.97 -15.73 -1.72
C TYR A 341 -12.82 -17.18 -2.18
N ALA A 342 -11.96 -17.95 -1.52
CA ALA A 342 -11.95 -19.40 -1.68
C ALA A 342 -12.56 -20.10 -0.46
N LEU A 343 -13.17 -21.25 -0.68
CA LEU A 343 -13.48 -22.21 0.38
C LEU A 343 -12.50 -23.37 0.27
N ASP A 344 -11.75 -23.63 1.33
CA ASP A 344 -10.78 -24.72 1.36
C ASP A 344 -11.49 -26.11 1.42
N PRO A 345 -10.76 -27.23 1.31
CA PRO A 345 -11.35 -28.57 1.41
C PRO A 345 -12.03 -28.89 2.76
N MET A 346 -11.77 -28.08 3.80
CA MET A 346 -12.41 -28.16 5.11
C MET A 346 -13.62 -27.23 5.23
N ASN A 347 -13.93 -26.48 4.18
CA ASN A 347 -15.00 -25.48 4.07
C ASN A 347 -14.76 -24.23 4.97
N ASP A 348 -13.49 -23.94 5.27
CA ASP A 348 -13.06 -22.68 5.85
C ASP A 348 -12.82 -21.65 4.74
N THR A 349 -13.11 -20.38 5.04
CA THR A 349 -13.02 -19.28 4.06
C THR A 349 -11.62 -18.68 4.05
N ILE A 350 -11.05 -18.56 2.85
CA ILE A 350 -9.84 -17.79 2.55
C ILE A 350 -10.30 -16.48 1.89
N PRO A 351 -10.33 -15.34 2.62
CA PRO A 351 -10.76 -14.06 2.05
C PRO A 351 -9.71 -13.54 1.05
N ILE A 352 -10.15 -13.07 -0.11
CA ILE A 352 -9.25 -12.52 -1.14
C ILE A 352 -9.50 -11.02 -1.32
N ILE A 353 -10.72 -10.63 -1.67
CA ILE A 353 -11.10 -9.22 -1.83
C ILE A 353 -12.61 -9.04 -1.69
N ARG A 354 -13.02 -7.93 -1.08
CA ARG A 354 -14.40 -7.44 -1.09
C ARG A 354 -14.39 -5.96 -1.42
N ILE A 355 -15.25 -5.55 -2.35
CA ILE A 355 -15.48 -4.14 -2.71
C ILE A 355 -16.96 -3.90 -2.49
N ASN A 356 -17.29 -3.16 -1.43
CA ASN A 356 -18.67 -2.94 -1.01
C ASN A 356 -19.43 -2.01 -1.98
N ASN A 357 -18.71 -1.05 -2.57
CA ASN A 357 -19.24 -0.13 -3.57
C ASN A 357 -18.22 -0.02 -4.71
N TRP A 358 -18.48 -0.82 -5.73
CA TRP A 358 -17.73 -0.79 -6.97
C TRP A 358 -18.02 0.52 -7.71
N ASP A 359 -16.96 1.13 -8.21
CA ASP A 359 -17.01 2.29 -9.08
C ASP A 359 -16.25 1.91 -10.35
N PHE A 360 -16.93 2.00 -11.50
CA PHE A 360 -16.35 1.71 -12.81
C PHE A 360 -15.12 2.56 -13.09
N ASP A 361 -14.99 3.72 -12.45
CA ASP A 361 -13.83 4.59 -12.65
C ASP A 361 -12.58 4.09 -11.90
N TRP A 362 -12.72 3.23 -10.89
CA TRP A 362 -11.61 2.76 -10.05
C TRP A 362 -11.24 1.30 -10.29
N GLN A 363 -10.66 1.03 -11.46
CA GLN A 363 -10.25 -0.30 -11.89
C GLN A 363 -8.74 -0.49 -11.72
N SER A 364 -8.31 -1.48 -10.94
CA SER A 364 -6.90 -1.77 -10.73
C SER A 364 -6.69 -3.24 -10.38
N PHE A 365 -5.47 -3.75 -10.62
CA PHE A 365 -5.02 -4.97 -9.97
C PHE A 365 -4.88 -4.71 -8.48
N TYR A 366 -5.30 -5.69 -7.69
CA TYR A 366 -5.15 -5.72 -6.25
C TYR A 366 -4.24 -6.89 -5.86
N THR A 367 -3.32 -6.63 -4.94
CA THR A 367 -2.26 -7.56 -4.53
C THR A 367 -2.41 -7.80 -3.02
N PRO A 368 -2.54 -9.04 -2.52
CA PRO A 368 -2.43 -9.31 -1.10
C PRO A 368 -1.03 -8.98 -0.60
N GLN A 369 -0.87 -8.67 0.69
CA GLN A 369 0.45 -8.34 1.26
C GLN A 369 1.44 -9.49 1.10
N TYR A 370 0.99 -10.72 1.28
CA TYR A 370 1.76 -11.94 1.10
C TYR A 370 1.03 -12.85 0.11
N MET A 371 1.73 -13.78 -0.52
CA MET A 371 1.05 -14.72 -1.41
C MET A 371 0.03 -15.55 -0.63
N LEU A 372 -1.19 -15.64 -1.17
CA LEU A 372 -2.25 -16.40 -0.52
C LEU A 372 -2.22 -17.85 -1.02
N HIS A 373 -1.90 -18.79 -0.13
CA HIS A 373 -2.01 -20.22 -0.42
C HIS A 373 -3.48 -20.61 -0.56
N ILE A 374 -3.85 -21.14 -1.73
CA ILE A 374 -5.15 -21.74 -1.98
C ILE A 374 -4.92 -23.24 -2.23
N PRO A 375 -5.32 -24.12 -1.30
CA PRO A 375 -5.08 -25.56 -1.40
C PRO A 375 -5.80 -26.22 -2.58
N ALA A 376 -5.25 -27.32 -3.10
CA ALA A 376 -5.96 -28.16 -4.06
C ALA A 376 -7.29 -28.68 -3.49
N GLY A 377 -8.33 -28.69 -4.32
CA GLY A 377 -9.69 -29.05 -3.96
C GLY A 377 -10.48 -27.91 -3.32
N SER A 378 -9.92 -26.69 -3.24
CA SER A 378 -10.66 -25.49 -2.87
C SER A 378 -11.63 -25.08 -3.98
N GLU A 379 -12.71 -24.39 -3.62
CA GLU A 379 -13.63 -23.75 -4.56
C GLU A 379 -13.44 -22.24 -4.49
N LEU A 380 -13.04 -21.63 -5.61
CA LEU A 380 -12.86 -20.19 -5.72
C LEU A 380 -14.15 -19.53 -6.20
N TYR A 381 -14.70 -18.63 -5.42
CA TYR A 381 -15.96 -17.94 -5.66
C TYR A 381 -15.72 -16.48 -6.02
N ALA A 382 -16.45 -15.99 -7.03
CA ALA A 382 -16.59 -14.58 -7.32
C ALA A 382 -18.08 -14.24 -7.42
N LYS A 383 -18.47 -13.12 -6.81
CA LYS A 383 -19.83 -12.60 -6.80
C LYS A 383 -19.82 -11.13 -7.15
N CYS A 384 -20.73 -10.72 -8.03
CA CYS A 384 -20.93 -9.34 -8.40
C CYS A 384 -22.42 -8.99 -8.34
N VAL A 385 -22.75 -7.86 -7.72
CA VAL A 385 -24.10 -7.29 -7.72
C VAL A 385 -24.16 -6.22 -8.79
N TYR A 386 -25.21 -6.27 -9.62
CA TYR A 386 -25.49 -5.29 -10.66
C TYR A 386 -26.81 -4.58 -10.37
N ASP A 387 -26.86 -3.27 -10.55
CA ASP A 387 -28.05 -2.44 -10.42
C ASP A 387 -28.50 -1.94 -11.80
N ASN A 388 -29.44 -2.65 -12.43
CA ASN A 388 -30.06 -2.27 -13.70
C ASN A 388 -31.39 -1.54 -13.49
N THR A 389 -31.50 -0.71 -12.45
CA THR A 389 -32.69 0.09 -12.16
C THR A 389 -32.56 1.51 -12.70
N SER A 390 -33.69 2.20 -12.78
CA SER A 390 -33.75 3.63 -13.11
C SER A 390 -33.21 4.55 -12.00
N GLU A 391 -32.92 4.02 -10.82
CA GLU A 391 -32.30 4.75 -9.70
C GLU A 391 -30.76 4.72 -9.76
N ASN A 392 -30.17 3.82 -10.55
CA ASN A 392 -28.73 3.82 -10.82
C ASN A 392 -28.39 4.99 -11.76
N PRO A 393 -27.66 6.03 -11.30
CA PRO A 393 -27.32 7.18 -12.14
C PRO A 393 -26.38 6.81 -13.29
N ASP A 394 -25.66 5.70 -13.17
CA ASP A 394 -24.69 5.23 -14.16
C ASP A 394 -25.34 4.32 -15.22
N ASN A 395 -26.64 4.03 -15.10
CA ASN A 395 -27.32 3.18 -16.08
C ASN A 395 -27.26 3.85 -17.47
N PRO A 396 -26.64 3.21 -18.48
CA PRO A 396 -26.49 3.81 -19.81
C PRO A 396 -27.80 3.84 -20.61
N ASN A 397 -28.88 3.23 -20.08
CA ASN A 397 -30.17 3.13 -20.74
C ASN A 397 -31.27 3.88 -19.97
N ASP A 398 -31.90 4.86 -20.61
CA ASP A 398 -33.13 5.52 -20.12
C ASP A 398 -34.29 5.39 -21.15
N PRO A 399 -35.32 4.55 -20.87
CA PRO A 399 -35.49 3.72 -19.68
C PRO A 399 -34.55 2.49 -19.67
N PRO A 400 -34.31 1.86 -18.50
CA PRO A 400 -33.50 0.65 -18.40
C PRO A 400 -33.93 -0.45 -19.37
N GLN A 401 -32.95 -1.14 -19.92
CA GLN A 401 -33.13 -2.28 -20.83
C GLN A 401 -32.44 -3.51 -20.28
N THR A 402 -32.87 -4.70 -20.69
CA THR A 402 -32.16 -5.91 -20.32
C THR A 402 -30.75 -5.88 -20.92
N VAL A 403 -29.73 -6.08 -20.07
CA VAL A 403 -28.31 -6.09 -20.46
C VAL A 403 -27.76 -7.52 -20.34
N TYR A 404 -26.79 -7.85 -21.19
CA TYR A 404 -26.12 -9.15 -21.27
C TYR A 404 -24.60 -8.96 -21.25
N TRP A 405 -23.86 -10.06 -21.22
CA TRP A 405 -22.41 -10.02 -21.40
C TRP A 405 -22.04 -9.35 -22.73
N GLY A 406 -21.11 -8.40 -22.71
CA GLY A 406 -20.54 -7.77 -23.91
C GLY A 406 -19.26 -6.99 -23.60
N GLU A 407 -18.51 -6.67 -24.66
CA GLU A 407 -17.26 -5.91 -24.53
C GLU A 407 -17.49 -4.41 -24.41
N GLY A 408 -18.62 -3.85 -24.85
CA GLY A 408 -18.84 -2.41 -24.73
C GLY A 408 -19.22 -1.99 -23.32
N THR A 409 -18.82 -0.79 -22.89
CA THR A 409 -19.18 -0.19 -21.59
C THR A 409 -20.70 -0.08 -21.35
N HIS A 410 -21.52 -0.08 -22.41
CA HIS A 410 -22.99 -0.11 -22.31
C HIS A 410 -23.58 -1.53 -22.21
N ASP A 411 -22.78 -2.55 -22.52
CA ASP A 411 -23.04 -3.94 -22.15
C ASP A 411 -22.53 -4.18 -20.71
N GLU A 412 -22.46 -5.44 -20.26
CA GLU A 412 -21.81 -5.75 -18.98
C GLU A 412 -20.77 -6.87 -19.05
N MET A 413 -19.89 -6.93 -18.06
CA MET A 413 -18.89 -7.98 -17.89
C MET A 413 -18.88 -8.55 -16.48
N PHE A 414 -18.76 -9.87 -16.40
CA PHE A 414 -18.28 -10.56 -15.20
C PHE A 414 -16.90 -11.11 -15.53
N TYR A 415 -15.84 -10.37 -15.18
CA TYR A 415 -14.48 -10.68 -15.60
C TYR A 415 -13.52 -10.52 -14.42
N VAL A 416 -12.81 -11.59 -14.06
CA VAL A 416 -11.84 -11.58 -12.96
C VAL A 416 -10.56 -12.33 -13.36
N PRO A 417 -9.54 -11.65 -13.91
CA PRO A 417 -8.19 -12.16 -13.99
C PRO A 417 -7.59 -12.39 -12.62
N ILE A 418 -6.95 -13.54 -12.46
CA ILE A 418 -6.28 -13.98 -11.25
C ILE A 418 -4.88 -14.43 -11.65
N ARG A 419 -3.87 -13.78 -11.07
CA ARG A 419 -2.47 -14.13 -11.26
C ARG A 419 -2.01 -15.02 -10.11
N PHE A 420 -1.36 -16.13 -10.44
CA PHE A 420 -0.91 -17.12 -9.46
C PHE A 420 0.33 -17.87 -9.95
N ILE A 421 0.91 -18.66 -9.06
CA ILE A 421 1.96 -19.65 -9.37
C ILE A 421 1.63 -20.98 -8.67
N PRO A 422 2.16 -22.13 -9.14
CA PRO A 422 2.05 -23.38 -8.41
C PRO A 422 2.71 -23.25 -7.04
N TYR A 423 2.00 -23.57 -5.95
CA TYR A 423 2.46 -23.31 -4.59
C TYR A 423 3.74 -24.07 -4.20
N GLN A 424 4.58 -23.41 -3.40
CA GLN A 424 5.69 -24.01 -2.67
C GLN A 424 5.63 -23.56 -1.20
N GLU A 425 6.00 -24.47 -0.29
CA GLU A 425 6.09 -24.16 1.14
C GLU A 425 7.00 -22.96 1.38
N GLY A 426 6.50 -21.94 2.08
CA GLY A 426 7.19 -20.68 2.33
C GLY A 426 6.73 -19.51 1.46
N ASP A 427 5.94 -19.75 0.41
CA ASP A 427 5.36 -18.68 -0.41
C ASP A 427 4.50 -17.71 0.41
N GLU A 428 3.83 -18.20 1.46
CA GLU A 428 3.02 -17.41 2.38
C GLU A 428 3.81 -16.36 3.19
N TYR A 429 5.14 -16.44 3.15
CA TYR A 429 6.05 -15.47 3.78
C TYR A 429 6.68 -14.50 2.77
N ILE A 430 6.40 -14.65 1.47
CA ILE A 430 6.90 -13.73 0.44
C ILE A 430 5.98 -12.52 0.38
N TYR A 431 6.49 -11.37 0.81
CA TYR A 431 5.81 -10.09 0.68
C TYR A 431 5.74 -9.64 -0.80
N LEU A 432 4.61 -9.09 -1.21
CA LEU A 432 4.32 -8.70 -2.60
C LEU A 432 4.27 -7.18 -2.80
N GLY A 433 4.43 -6.39 -1.73
CA GLY A 433 4.56 -4.93 -1.83
C GLY A 433 5.95 -4.46 -2.21
N SER A 434 6.15 -3.14 -2.28
CA SER A 434 7.49 -2.60 -2.48
C SER A 434 8.33 -2.70 -1.19
N ASP A 435 9.65 -2.61 -1.30
CA ASP A 435 10.50 -2.57 -0.12
C ASP A 435 10.29 -1.31 0.74
N GLU A 436 9.75 -0.23 0.13
CA GLU A 436 9.27 0.96 0.85
C GLU A 436 7.91 0.73 1.53
N ASP A 437 7.16 -0.32 1.18
CA ASP A 437 5.91 -0.75 1.83
C ASP A 437 6.15 -1.84 2.89
N ASN A 438 7.38 -2.33 3.07
CA ASN A 438 7.69 -3.28 4.12
C ASN A 438 7.61 -2.53 5.45
N PHE A 439 6.52 -2.73 6.18
CA PHE A 439 6.36 -2.15 7.50
C PHE A 439 6.08 -3.20 8.57
N ILE A 440 6.58 -2.95 9.78
CA ILE A 440 6.38 -3.78 10.96
C ILE A 440 5.86 -2.89 12.08
N ASP A 441 4.66 -3.21 12.57
CA ASP A 441 4.07 -2.56 13.73
C ASP A 441 4.66 -3.11 15.03
N VAL A 442 5.45 -2.28 15.70
CA VAL A 442 6.09 -2.61 16.97
C VAL A 442 5.32 -1.95 18.11
N SER A 443 4.55 -2.77 18.83
CA SER A 443 3.90 -2.32 20.06
C SER A 443 4.91 -2.01 21.18
N PHE A 444 4.60 -1.08 22.07
CA PHE A 444 5.38 -0.81 23.28
C PHE A 444 4.47 -0.46 24.45
N GLN A 445 4.97 -0.71 25.66
CA GLN A 445 4.23 -0.48 26.90
C GLN A 445 4.69 0.80 27.60
N PHE A 446 3.87 1.30 28.50
CA PHE A 446 4.27 2.36 29.42
C PHE A 446 5.54 1.97 30.20
N GLY A 447 6.52 2.86 30.25
CA GLY A 447 7.78 2.62 30.95
C GLY A 447 8.83 1.97 30.07
N TRP A 448 9.62 1.08 30.66
CA TRP A 448 10.78 0.48 30.00
C TRP A 448 10.38 -0.71 29.12
N ASN A 449 10.95 -0.78 27.93
CA ASN A 449 10.79 -1.87 26.97
C ASN A 449 12.17 -2.28 26.45
N ILE A 450 12.25 -3.50 25.93
CA ILE A 450 13.39 -3.92 25.11
C ILE A 450 12.91 -3.96 23.66
N VAL A 451 13.55 -3.16 22.82
CA VAL A 451 13.20 -2.98 21.40
C VAL A 451 14.36 -3.41 20.53
N GLY A 452 14.09 -3.65 19.25
CA GLY A 452 15.09 -4.01 18.25
C GLY A 452 14.71 -3.48 16.88
N LEU A 453 15.60 -3.64 15.91
CA LEU A 453 15.39 -3.18 14.54
C LEU A 453 15.13 -4.39 13.62
N PRO A 454 13.89 -4.58 13.12
CA PRO A 454 13.53 -5.76 12.35
C PRO A 454 13.62 -5.58 10.84
N LEU A 455 13.96 -4.38 10.36
CA LEU A 455 14.05 -4.01 8.94
C LEU A 455 15.34 -3.21 8.74
N GLU A 456 15.92 -3.26 7.54
CA GLU A 456 16.97 -2.32 7.16
C GLU A 456 16.33 -0.96 6.85
N VAL A 457 16.59 0.03 7.69
CA VAL A 457 15.94 1.35 7.60
C VAL A 457 16.91 2.41 7.08
N GLU A 458 16.38 3.45 6.44
CA GLU A 458 17.21 4.56 5.93
C GLU A 458 17.86 5.38 7.06
N ASP A 459 17.09 5.70 8.11
CA ASP A 459 17.57 6.42 9.30
C ASP A 459 17.36 5.59 10.57
N PRO A 460 18.41 4.92 11.09
CA PRO A 460 18.30 4.08 12.28
C PRO A 460 18.32 4.89 13.59
N ASN A 461 18.14 6.22 13.56
CA ASN A 461 18.04 6.99 14.80
C ASN A 461 16.83 6.55 15.64
N TYR A 462 17.03 6.29 16.93
CA TYR A 462 15.96 5.74 17.76
C TYR A 462 14.73 6.66 17.90
N LEU A 463 14.86 7.98 17.76
CA LEU A 463 13.72 8.92 17.78
C LEU A 463 13.02 9.01 16.43
N THR A 464 13.72 8.68 15.33
CA THR A 464 13.08 8.50 14.03
C THR A 464 12.23 7.23 14.03
N ILE A 465 12.75 6.14 14.60
CA ILE A 465 12.05 4.85 14.66
C ILE A 465 10.95 4.83 15.73
N PHE A 466 11.20 5.43 16.90
CA PHE A 466 10.27 5.49 18.03
C PHE A 466 10.06 6.94 18.48
N PRO A 467 9.23 7.72 17.76
CA PRO A 467 9.04 9.16 18.04
C PRO A 467 8.44 9.44 19.42
N ASP A 468 7.63 8.51 19.95
CA ASP A 468 7.02 8.62 21.28
C ASP A 468 7.99 8.24 22.44
N ALA A 469 9.23 7.89 22.13
CA ALA A 469 10.21 7.54 23.14
C ALA A 469 10.72 8.76 23.91
N ILE A 470 11.01 8.56 25.19
CA ILE A 470 11.60 9.61 26.03
C ILE A 470 13.05 9.82 25.59
N GLU A 471 13.40 11.07 25.25
CA GLU A 471 14.76 11.43 24.90
C GLU A 471 15.79 11.00 25.95
N ASN A 472 16.99 10.60 25.51
CA ASN A 472 18.10 10.17 26.37
C ASN A 472 17.77 8.93 27.23
N THR A 473 16.83 8.09 26.79
CA THR A 473 16.52 6.80 27.43
C THR A 473 16.88 5.58 26.60
N PHE A 474 17.59 5.77 25.48
CA PHE A 474 18.06 4.70 24.62
C PHE A 474 19.41 4.15 25.09
N PHE A 475 19.45 2.86 25.45
CA PHE A 475 20.65 2.21 25.98
C PHE A 475 20.93 0.84 25.34
N SER A 476 22.14 0.67 24.82
CA SER A 476 22.71 -0.63 24.45
C SER A 476 23.32 -1.33 25.68
N PHE A 477 23.68 -2.61 25.54
CA PHE A 477 24.33 -3.39 26.59
C PHE A 477 25.58 -4.09 26.07
N ASP A 478 26.74 -3.73 26.63
CA ASP A 478 28.01 -4.44 26.48
C ASP A 478 28.74 -4.44 27.84
N ASP A 479 28.51 -5.49 28.64
CA ASP A 479 28.86 -5.63 30.07
C ASP A 479 28.29 -4.55 31.04
N ALA A 480 27.87 -3.40 30.50
CA ALA A 480 27.24 -2.29 31.16
C ALA A 480 26.30 -1.57 30.19
N TYR A 481 25.34 -0.82 30.73
CA TYR A 481 24.45 0.00 29.92
C TYR A 481 25.17 1.26 29.43
N THR A 482 25.16 1.45 28.12
CA THR A 482 25.76 2.59 27.43
C THR A 482 24.69 3.38 26.71
N PRO A 483 24.61 4.72 26.90
CA PRO A 483 23.74 5.54 26.06
C PRO A 483 24.14 5.41 24.60
N ASP A 484 23.16 5.32 23.72
CA ASP A 484 23.37 5.23 22.28
C ASP A 484 22.44 6.21 21.53
N SER A 485 22.47 6.20 20.21
CA SER A 485 21.58 7.02 19.39
C SER A 485 21.09 6.33 18.11
N PHE A 486 21.77 5.28 17.67
CA PHE A 486 21.41 4.57 16.44
C PHE A 486 21.19 3.09 16.75
N MET A 487 20.15 2.52 16.17
CA MET A 487 19.84 1.10 16.24
C MET A 487 20.71 0.33 15.24
N ILE A 488 21.11 -0.88 15.60
CA ILE A 488 21.82 -1.83 14.75
C ILE A 488 20.96 -3.09 14.66
N GLU A 489 20.84 -3.64 13.46
CA GLU A 489 20.13 -4.88 13.19
C GLU A 489 20.70 -6.02 14.05
N GLY A 490 19.81 -6.77 14.71
CA GLY A 490 20.18 -7.89 15.58
C GLY A 490 20.61 -7.51 16.99
N GLU A 491 20.79 -6.22 17.30
CA GLU A 491 21.00 -5.73 18.65
C GLU A 491 19.68 -5.35 19.32
N GLY A 492 19.55 -5.68 20.61
CA GLY A 492 18.44 -5.22 21.43
C GLY A 492 18.83 -4.00 22.27
N TYR A 493 17.85 -3.14 22.56
CA TYR A 493 18.05 -1.89 23.28
C TYR A 493 17.00 -1.66 24.35
N TRP A 494 17.38 -1.03 25.45
CA TRP A 494 16.41 -0.47 26.39
C TRP A 494 15.92 0.89 25.89
N LEU A 495 14.60 1.05 25.91
CA LEU A 495 13.96 2.31 25.56
C LEU A 495 12.75 2.56 26.46
N ARG A 496 12.48 3.83 26.80
CA ARG A 496 11.42 4.20 27.73
C ARG A 496 10.36 5.07 27.07
N PHE A 497 9.09 4.81 27.39
CA PHE A 497 7.93 5.52 26.84
C PHE A 497 7.04 6.11 27.95
N GLU A 498 6.35 7.22 27.65
CA GLU A 498 5.42 7.90 28.58
C GLU A 498 4.01 7.29 28.59
N SER A 499 3.67 6.52 27.57
CA SER A 499 2.41 5.77 27.43
C SER A 499 2.66 4.46 26.67
N ALA A 500 1.70 3.54 26.73
CA ALA A 500 1.68 2.41 25.80
C ALA A 500 1.21 2.88 24.42
N GLY A 501 1.69 2.23 23.37
CA GLY A 501 1.42 2.60 21.98
C GLY A 501 2.01 1.60 21.00
N ASN A 502 2.14 2.02 19.76
CA ASN A 502 2.83 1.32 18.69
C ASN A 502 3.65 2.32 17.86
N THR A 503 4.63 1.81 17.14
CA THR A 503 5.29 2.52 16.03
C THR A 503 5.25 1.63 14.82
N THR A 504 5.19 2.22 13.64
CA THR A 504 5.29 1.52 12.37
C THR A 504 6.71 1.75 11.83
N ILE A 505 7.52 0.71 11.81
CA ILE A 505 8.89 0.76 11.25
C ILE A 505 8.79 0.37 9.79
N THR A 506 9.36 1.16 8.88
CA THR A 506 9.37 0.88 7.43
C THR A 506 10.80 0.73 6.93
N GLY A 507 11.07 -0.24 6.06
CA GLY A 507 12.41 -0.53 5.53
C GLY A 507 12.53 -1.92 4.90
N ASN A 508 13.69 -2.29 4.38
CA ASN A 508 13.85 -3.57 3.67
C ASN A 508 13.78 -4.77 4.63
N THR A 509 13.27 -5.90 4.14
CA THR A 509 13.25 -7.12 4.94
C THR A 509 14.64 -7.72 5.14
N ILE A 510 14.86 -8.24 6.34
CA ILE A 510 16.01 -9.01 6.77
C ILE A 510 15.55 -10.46 6.82
N ASN A 511 16.03 -11.30 5.90
CA ASN A 511 15.72 -12.73 5.85
C ASN A 511 16.84 -13.60 6.44
N GLU A 512 18.05 -13.05 6.53
CA GLU A 512 19.20 -13.69 7.16
C GLU A 512 20.01 -12.65 7.93
N LEU A 513 20.38 -12.95 9.17
CA LEU A 513 21.21 -12.07 9.99
C LEU A 513 22.19 -12.84 10.86
N THR A 514 23.48 -12.48 10.78
CA THR A 514 24.51 -13.00 11.66
C THR A 514 24.71 -12.08 12.85
N ILE A 515 24.50 -12.59 14.07
CA ILE A 515 24.66 -11.84 15.31
C ILE A 515 25.91 -12.34 16.05
N SER A 516 26.80 -11.41 16.41
CA SER A 516 27.95 -11.70 17.27
C SER A 516 27.56 -11.64 18.75
N LEU A 517 27.84 -12.70 19.48
CA LEU A 517 27.61 -12.83 20.91
C LEU A 517 28.92 -12.74 21.69
N ASN A 518 28.87 -12.11 22.86
CA ASN A 518 29.90 -12.17 23.88
C ASN A 518 29.63 -13.30 24.88
N GLU A 519 30.69 -13.82 25.52
CA GLU A 519 30.53 -14.71 26.68
C GLU A 519 29.71 -14.00 27.76
N GLY A 520 28.59 -14.59 28.19
CA GLY A 520 27.70 -13.97 29.17
C GLY A 520 26.33 -13.61 28.59
N TRP A 521 25.76 -12.51 29.06
CA TRP A 521 24.43 -12.04 28.65
C TRP A 521 24.57 -11.07 27.48
N ASN A 522 23.73 -11.25 26.46
CA ASN A 522 23.66 -10.42 25.27
C ASN A 522 22.22 -9.93 25.10
N LEU A 523 22.07 -8.70 24.63
CA LEU A 523 20.78 -8.11 24.30
C LEU A 523 20.65 -8.13 22.78
N ILE A 524 19.75 -8.97 22.26
CA ILE A 524 19.61 -9.25 20.82
C ILE A 524 18.20 -8.87 20.33
N SER A 525 18.03 -8.76 19.01
CA SER A 525 16.72 -8.65 18.35
C SER A 525 16.57 -9.65 17.20
N GLY A 526 15.34 -9.83 16.75
CA GLY A 526 15.00 -10.69 15.62
C GLY A 526 15.14 -10.03 14.25
N ILE A 527 14.82 -10.81 13.23
CA ILE A 527 14.72 -10.43 11.82
C ILE A 527 13.28 -9.99 11.48
N SER A 528 12.92 -9.88 10.19
CA SER A 528 11.62 -9.33 9.76
C SER A 528 10.42 -10.25 9.99
N THR A 529 10.66 -11.54 10.20
CA THR A 529 9.62 -12.54 10.49
C THR A 529 9.79 -13.10 11.91
N PRO A 530 8.69 -13.55 12.56
CA PRO A 530 8.78 -14.27 13.82
C PRO A 530 9.61 -15.55 13.67
N LEU A 531 10.58 -15.76 14.56
CA LEU A 531 11.52 -16.88 14.50
C LEU A 531 11.40 -17.77 15.75
N ASP A 532 11.21 -19.07 15.57
CA ASP A 532 11.28 -20.03 16.69
C ASP A 532 12.74 -20.18 17.15
N ILE A 533 12.99 -20.10 18.46
CA ILE A 533 14.36 -20.18 19.00
C ILE A 533 15.09 -21.48 18.65
N THR A 534 14.36 -22.53 18.25
CA THR A 534 14.93 -23.81 17.80
C THR A 534 15.49 -23.76 16.38
N GLU A 535 15.13 -22.74 15.60
CA GLU A 535 15.57 -22.53 14.21
C GLU A 535 16.87 -21.70 14.13
N ILE A 536 17.27 -21.06 15.23
CA ILE A 536 18.53 -20.32 15.31
C ILE A 536 19.72 -21.25 15.03
N GLN A 537 20.51 -20.91 14.03
CA GLN A 537 21.74 -21.63 13.74
C GLN A 537 22.85 -21.20 14.69
N ASP A 538 23.30 -22.14 15.53
CA ASP A 538 24.40 -21.97 16.48
C ASP A 538 25.56 -22.88 16.07
N PRO A 539 26.35 -22.52 15.05
CA PRO A 539 27.41 -23.37 14.50
C PRO A 539 28.50 -23.71 15.52
N ASP A 540 28.72 -22.82 16.49
CA ASP A 540 29.75 -22.96 17.52
C ASP A 540 29.21 -23.59 18.83
N GLY A 541 27.91 -23.84 18.94
CA GLY A 541 27.28 -24.43 20.13
C GLY A 541 27.42 -23.55 21.39
N ILE A 542 27.38 -22.24 21.21
CA ILE A 542 27.64 -21.25 22.26
C ILE A 542 26.37 -20.85 23.02
N MET A 543 25.18 -21.02 22.45
CA MET A 543 23.93 -20.64 23.09
C MET A 543 23.59 -21.55 24.27
N ILE A 544 23.13 -20.97 25.37
CA ILE A 544 22.63 -21.72 26.52
C ILE A 544 21.11 -21.86 26.38
N SER A 545 20.63 -23.08 26.17
CA SER A 545 19.19 -23.35 26.00
C SER A 545 18.36 -22.87 27.19
N GLY A 546 17.16 -22.36 26.91
CA GLY A 546 16.24 -21.84 27.93
C GLY A 546 16.67 -20.50 28.55
N THR A 547 17.53 -19.75 27.86
CA THR A 547 17.99 -18.43 28.33
C THR A 547 17.51 -17.25 27.48
N VAL A 548 16.60 -17.48 26.54
CA VAL A 548 15.93 -16.41 25.79
C VAL A 548 14.85 -15.79 26.68
N TYR A 549 14.99 -14.52 27.04
CA TYR A 549 14.03 -13.81 27.89
C TYR A 549 13.58 -12.50 27.27
N GLY A 550 12.27 -12.35 27.08
CA GLY A 550 11.63 -11.08 26.78
C GLY A 550 11.35 -10.26 28.04
N PHE A 551 11.03 -8.98 27.86
CA PHE A 551 10.59 -8.11 28.94
C PHE A 551 9.26 -7.45 28.59
N ALA A 552 8.23 -7.76 29.37
CA ALA A 552 6.90 -7.19 29.20
C ALA A 552 6.24 -6.93 30.56
N SER A 553 5.44 -5.86 30.64
CA SER A 553 4.69 -5.50 31.85
C SER A 553 5.52 -5.39 33.13
N GLY A 554 6.79 -4.99 33.01
CA GLY A 554 7.70 -4.82 34.15
C GLY A 554 8.34 -6.12 34.67
N SER A 555 8.23 -7.24 33.94
CA SER A 555 8.79 -8.54 34.32
C SER A 555 9.43 -9.27 33.14
N TYR A 556 10.36 -10.17 33.45
CA TYR A 556 10.96 -11.07 32.46
C TYR A 556 10.18 -12.37 32.35
N SER A 557 9.97 -12.83 31.13
CA SER A 557 9.40 -14.12 30.76
C SER A 557 10.34 -14.84 29.81
N ASN A 558 10.35 -16.18 29.87
CA ASN A 558 11.07 -16.97 28.88
C ASN A 558 10.23 -17.02 27.61
N GLU A 559 10.89 -16.88 26.46
CA GLU A 559 10.21 -16.77 25.16
C GLU A 559 10.68 -17.89 24.24
N GLU A 560 9.74 -18.45 23.48
CA GLU A 560 9.99 -19.49 22.47
C GLU A 560 10.07 -18.90 21.05
N ILE A 561 9.55 -17.68 20.87
CA ILE A 561 9.52 -16.96 19.60
C ILE A 561 10.21 -15.60 19.78
N ILE A 562 11.08 -15.26 18.84
CA ILE A 562 11.66 -13.93 18.67
C ILE A 562 10.76 -13.17 17.70
N GLU A 563 10.00 -12.21 18.22
CA GLU A 563 9.08 -11.36 17.47
C GLU A 563 9.84 -10.18 16.84
N PRO A 564 9.49 -9.78 15.61
CA PRO A 564 10.07 -8.60 14.97
C PRO A 564 9.89 -7.33 15.82
N GLY A 565 10.97 -6.53 15.90
CA GLY A 565 10.98 -5.23 16.59
C GLY A 565 11.07 -5.29 18.11
N LYS A 566 11.04 -6.50 18.69
CA LYS A 566 11.30 -6.73 20.12
C LYS A 566 12.75 -7.10 20.35
N GLY A 567 13.23 -6.83 21.56
CA GLY A 567 14.53 -7.32 22.01
C GLY A 567 14.45 -8.34 23.14
N TYR A 568 15.48 -9.17 23.22
CA TYR A 568 15.54 -10.37 24.05
C TYR A 568 16.91 -10.49 24.70
N TRP A 569 16.93 -10.96 25.95
CA TRP A 569 18.16 -11.43 26.57
C TRP A 569 18.46 -12.83 26.11
N LEU A 570 19.72 -13.09 25.76
CA LEU A 570 20.23 -14.42 25.43
C LEU A 570 21.58 -14.64 26.12
N ARG A 571 21.81 -15.84 26.66
CA ARG A 571 23.08 -16.16 27.32
C ARG A 571 23.94 -17.09 26.47
N ALA A 572 25.20 -16.70 26.27
CA ALA A 572 26.22 -17.49 25.60
C ALA A 572 27.31 -17.99 26.58
N ASN A 573 27.87 -19.17 26.29
CA ASN A 573 28.93 -19.79 27.10
C ASN A 573 30.35 -19.39 26.66
N ASN A 574 30.50 -18.80 25.47
CA ASN A 574 31.71 -18.23 24.88
C ASN A 574 31.28 -17.15 23.86
N SER A 575 32.23 -16.32 23.44
CA SER A 575 32.00 -15.43 22.29
C SER A 575 32.00 -16.21 20.98
N GLY A 576 31.16 -15.80 20.02
CA GLY A 576 31.03 -16.41 18.70
C GLY A 576 29.80 -15.86 17.98
N ASN A 577 29.32 -16.53 16.94
CA ASN A 577 28.20 -16.05 16.14
C ASN A 577 27.02 -17.02 16.15
N ILE A 578 25.82 -16.45 16.02
CA ILE A 578 24.60 -17.17 15.67
C ILE A 578 24.04 -16.60 14.37
N ILE A 579 23.24 -17.38 13.66
CA ILE A 579 22.59 -16.96 12.41
C ILE A 579 21.09 -17.15 12.57
N LEU A 580 20.34 -16.07 12.34
CA LEU A 580 18.89 -16.05 12.23
C LEU A 580 18.55 -16.17 10.74
N ILE A 581 17.68 -17.10 10.36
CA ILE A 581 17.26 -17.31 8.97
C ILE A 581 15.76 -17.59 9.00
N SER A 582 15.01 -16.88 8.16
CA SER A 582 13.59 -17.13 7.89
C SER A 582 13.39 -18.05 6.70
#